data_AF-A0AAI9EQW8-F1
#
_entry.id   AF-A0AAI9EQW8-F1
#
_cell.length_a   1.000
_cell.length_b   1.000
_cell.length_c   1.000
_cell.angle_alpha   90.00
_cell.angle_beta   90.00
_cell.angle_gamma   90.00
#
_symmetry.space_group_name_H-M   'P 1'
#
loop_
_entity.id
_entity.type
_entity.pdbx_description
1 polymer ?
#
loop_
_entity_poly.entity_id
_entity_poly.type
_entity_poly.pdbx_seq_one_letter_code
_entity_poly.pdbx_strand_id
1 'polypeptide(L)'
;MNIRPRLSGVRLLLLGAPLVLAGCSSMSGFSWSSLSPLNWFSGSSSSMQVTDQGVGGITASTPLVENDIKAGLKGDFRLRSGMATNDGKLVSFYQAMKDDQIKLVISGQAKGTVERIDVMDTTIPSQWGVKIGTPFSDLYQKAFGACRKGAGDDAAQIECAAPESKHVSYLFTGDWHGPEGLMPADDSLQSWKVSKIIWRAKSE
;
A
#
# COMPACT_ATOMS: atom_id res chain seq x y z
N MET A 1 -83.15 12.14 -20.83
CA MET A 1 -82.10 13.13 -21.16
C MET A 1 -81.09 12.48 -22.06
N ASN A 2 -80.95 13.01 -23.28
CA ASN A 2 -80.04 12.59 -24.35
C ASN A 2 -78.57 12.85 -23.99
N ILE A 3 -77.67 11.87 -24.19
CA ILE A 3 -76.29 12.10 -24.64
C ILE A 3 -75.79 10.87 -25.44
N ARG A 4 -75.48 11.07 -26.73
CA ARG A 4 -74.49 10.31 -27.53
C ARG A 4 -73.34 11.31 -27.87
N PRO A 5 -72.25 10.92 -28.55
CA PRO A 5 -71.22 9.92 -28.25
C PRO A 5 -69.79 10.53 -28.39
N ARG A 6 -68.70 9.81 -28.07
CA ARG A 6 -67.41 9.95 -28.78
C ARG A 6 -66.58 8.68 -28.66
N LEU A 7 -66.51 7.91 -29.74
CA LEU A 7 -65.38 7.01 -29.98
C LEU A 7 -64.13 7.87 -30.22
N SER A 8 -63.05 7.59 -29.50
CA SER A 8 -61.70 8.06 -29.86
C SER A 8 -60.77 6.86 -29.87
N GLY A 9 -60.33 6.51 -31.09
CA GLY A 9 -59.47 5.38 -31.38
C GLY A 9 -58.04 5.61 -30.94
N VAL A 10 -57.70 5.12 -29.75
CA VAL A 10 -56.31 4.94 -29.31
C VAL A 10 -56.18 3.57 -28.64
N ARG A 11 -56.62 2.53 -29.37
CA ARG A 11 -56.52 1.12 -28.92
C ARG A 11 -55.76 0.24 -29.90
N LEU A 12 -54.95 0.84 -30.76
CA LEU A 12 -54.20 0.12 -31.77
C LEU A 12 -52.92 0.90 -32.09
N LEU A 13 -51.85 0.68 -31.31
CA LEU A 13 -50.43 0.98 -31.63
C LEU A 13 -49.59 0.99 -30.35
N LEU A 14 -49.31 -0.17 -29.72
CA LEU A 14 -48.20 -0.35 -28.75
C LEU A 14 -47.98 -1.84 -28.40
N LEU A 15 -48.12 -2.72 -29.41
CA LEU A 15 -47.76 -4.14 -29.33
C LEU A 15 -46.90 -4.45 -30.56
N GLY A 16 -45.58 -4.39 -30.40
CA GLY A 16 -44.65 -4.78 -31.46
C GLY A 16 -43.28 -4.12 -31.32
N ALA A 17 -42.43 -4.64 -30.43
CA ALA A 17 -40.99 -4.82 -30.66
C ALA A 17 -40.27 -5.33 -29.39
N PRO A 18 -40.35 -6.61 -29.02
CA PRO A 18 -39.26 -7.27 -28.33
C PRO A 18 -38.35 -7.88 -29.40
N LEU A 19 -37.30 -7.16 -29.81
CA LEU A 19 -36.31 -7.66 -30.75
C LEU A 19 -34.91 -7.56 -30.15
N VAL A 20 -34.53 -8.68 -29.51
CA VAL A 20 -33.23 -9.35 -29.60
C VAL A 20 -31.99 -8.44 -29.52
N LEU A 21 -31.41 -8.38 -28.32
CA LEU A 21 -29.96 -8.23 -28.16
C LEU A 21 -29.44 -9.36 -27.27
N ALA A 22 -29.46 -10.58 -27.80
CA ALA A 22 -28.62 -11.66 -27.32
C ALA A 22 -27.30 -11.61 -28.12
N GLY A 23 -26.34 -10.85 -27.62
CA GLY A 23 -24.96 -10.86 -28.10
C GLY A 23 -24.09 -11.65 -27.14
N CYS A 24 -23.72 -12.88 -27.50
CA CYS A 24 -22.62 -13.61 -26.88
C CYS A 24 -21.30 -12.99 -27.36
N SER A 25 -20.61 -12.23 -26.51
CA SER A 25 -19.18 -11.96 -26.66
C SER A 25 -18.41 -12.86 -25.69
N SER A 26 -17.83 -13.92 -26.24
CA SER A 26 -16.72 -14.61 -25.62
C SER A 26 -15.51 -13.65 -25.63
N MET A 27 -15.29 -12.95 -24.53
CA MET A 27 -14.03 -12.29 -24.21
C MET A 27 -13.49 -12.88 -22.92
N SER A 28 -12.75 -13.97 -23.07
CA SER A 28 -11.85 -14.50 -22.05
C SER A 28 -10.79 -13.44 -21.71
N GLY A 29 -10.88 -12.85 -20.52
CA GLY A 29 -9.83 -11.99 -19.97
C GLY A 29 -10.28 -10.85 -19.05
N PHE A 30 -11.57 -10.56 -18.93
CA PHE A 30 -12.05 -9.55 -17.99
C PHE A 30 -12.20 -10.13 -16.58
N SER A 31 -11.30 -9.75 -15.69
CA SER A 31 -11.42 -10.04 -14.26
C SER A 31 -12.56 -9.22 -13.67
N TRP A 32 -13.70 -9.87 -13.38
CA TRP A 32 -14.83 -9.26 -12.68
C TRP A 32 -14.47 -8.77 -11.27
N SER A 33 -13.32 -9.20 -10.73
CA SER A 33 -12.80 -8.80 -9.43
C SER A 33 -12.34 -7.34 -9.39
N SER A 34 -11.94 -6.75 -10.52
CA SER A 34 -11.55 -5.31 -10.59
C SER A 34 -12.76 -4.38 -10.72
N LEU A 35 -13.94 -4.92 -11.03
CA LEU A 35 -15.19 -4.17 -11.24
C LEU A 35 -16.17 -4.33 -10.08
N SER A 36 -15.81 -5.09 -9.04
CA SER A 36 -16.67 -5.31 -7.89
C SER A 36 -16.79 -4.04 -7.04
N PRO A 37 -18.02 -3.51 -6.83
CA PRO A 37 -18.23 -2.31 -6.01
C PRO A 37 -17.78 -2.50 -4.55
N LEU A 38 -17.60 -3.73 -4.07
CA LEU A 38 -17.07 -3.95 -2.73
C LEU A 38 -15.58 -3.53 -2.60
N ASN A 39 -14.81 -3.51 -3.70
CA ASN A 39 -13.44 -2.98 -3.73
C ASN A 39 -13.38 -1.44 -3.83
N TRP A 40 -14.45 -0.79 -4.34
CA TRP A 40 -14.52 0.67 -4.46
C TRP A 40 -15.23 1.34 -3.26
N PHE A 41 -16.17 0.66 -2.61
CA PHE A 41 -16.91 1.17 -1.45
C PHE A 41 -16.16 1.03 -0.12
N SER A 42 -15.01 0.33 -0.07
CA SER A 42 -14.00 0.51 1.01
C SER A 42 -13.12 1.75 0.81
N GLY A 43 -13.28 2.45 -0.32
CA GLY A 43 -12.47 3.59 -0.76
C GLY A 43 -13.04 4.98 -0.44
N SER A 44 -13.95 5.11 0.53
CA SER A 44 -14.42 6.42 0.98
C SER A 44 -13.49 6.99 2.05
N SER A 45 -12.58 7.86 1.63
CA SER A 45 -11.71 8.71 2.47
C SER A 45 -10.72 7.99 3.40
N SER A 46 -10.23 6.81 3.01
CA SER A 46 -9.09 6.18 3.68
C SER A 46 -7.81 6.92 3.28
N SER A 47 -7.32 7.79 4.17
CA SER A 47 -5.96 8.35 4.06
C SER A 47 -4.96 7.21 3.85
N MET A 48 -3.98 7.43 2.98
CA MET A 48 -2.91 6.47 2.75
C MET A 48 -2.22 6.17 4.08
N GLN A 49 -2.21 4.89 4.48
CA GLN A 49 -1.67 4.44 5.76
C GLN A 49 -0.96 3.11 5.59
N VAL A 50 0.02 2.86 6.46
CA VAL A 50 0.62 1.54 6.64
C VAL A 50 -0.27 0.72 7.56
N THR A 51 -0.71 -0.43 7.08
CA THR A 51 -1.53 -1.39 7.83
C THR A 51 -0.79 -2.72 7.94
N ASP A 52 -1.34 -3.63 8.73
CA ASP A 52 -0.81 -5.00 8.80
C ASP A 52 -0.86 -5.73 7.43
N GLN A 53 -1.78 -5.35 6.55
CA GLN A 53 -2.01 -6.00 5.25
C GLN A 53 -1.29 -5.35 4.07
N GLY A 54 -0.75 -4.14 4.26
CA GLY A 54 -0.12 -3.38 3.18
C GLY A 54 -0.14 -1.87 3.38
N VAL A 55 0.14 -1.13 2.32
CA VAL A 55 0.21 0.34 2.32
C VAL A 55 -0.77 0.92 1.32
N GLY A 56 -1.75 1.67 1.80
CA GLY A 56 -2.86 2.14 0.96
C GLY A 56 -3.62 0.96 0.32
N GLY A 57 -3.65 0.89 -1.01
CA GLY A 57 -4.21 -0.24 -1.75
C GLY A 57 -3.21 -1.32 -2.17
N ILE A 58 -1.92 -1.19 -1.83
CA ILE A 58 -0.90 -2.17 -2.18
C ILE A 58 -0.79 -3.23 -1.08
N THR A 59 -0.86 -4.51 -1.46
CA THR A 59 -0.83 -5.68 -0.56
C THR A 59 0.11 -6.77 -1.10
N ALA A 60 0.26 -7.87 -0.36
CA ALA A 60 1.09 -9.02 -0.77
C ALA A 60 0.64 -9.68 -2.09
N SER A 61 -0.64 -9.53 -2.47
CA SER A 61 -1.18 -10.05 -3.73
C SER A 61 -1.03 -9.09 -4.90
N THR A 62 -0.61 -7.84 -4.67
CA THR A 62 -0.45 -6.86 -5.73
C THR A 62 0.70 -7.28 -6.66
N PRO A 63 0.46 -7.41 -7.98
CA PRO A 63 1.53 -7.67 -8.93
C PRO A 63 2.55 -6.53 -8.92
N LEU A 64 3.85 -6.86 -9.00
CA LEU A 64 4.92 -5.87 -9.01
C LEU A 64 5.10 -5.28 -10.42
N VAL A 65 4.07 -4.56 -10.88
CA VAL A 65 4.06 -3.84 -12.17
C VAL A 65 3.49 -2.44 -12.00
N GLU A 66 3.93 -1.51 -12.85
CA GLU A 66 3.67 -0.08 -12.68
C GLU A 66 2.18 0.28 -12.54
N ASN A 67 1.32 -0.31 -13.38
CA ASN A 67 -0.12 0.01 -13.40
C ASN A 67 -0.82 -0.40 -12.08
N ASP A 68 -0.51 -1.58 -11.55
CA ASP A 68 -1.10 -2.08 -10.32
C ASP A 68 -0.60 -1.30 -9.09
N ILE A 69 0.69 -0.96 -9.07
CA ILE A 69 1.28 -0.12 -8.03
C ILE A 69 0.64 1.28 -8.05
N LYS A 70 0.51 1.89 -9.23
CA LYS A 70 -0.11 3.22 -9.38
C LYS A 70 -1.57 3.21 -8.93
N ALA A 71 -2.32 2.17 -9.27
CA ALA A 71 -3.71 1.99 -8.83
C ALA A 71 -3.81 1.84 -7.30
N GLY A 72 -2.86 1.14 -6.68
CA GLY A 72 -2.80 0.95 -5.22
C GLY A 72 -2.42 2.21 -4.44
N LEU A 73 -1.53 3.05 -4.97
CA LEU A 73 -1.13 4.30 -4.30
C LEU A 73 -2.22 5.36 -4.34
N LYS A 74 -3.07 5.45 -5.38
CA LYS A 74 -4.14 6.48 -5.47
C LYS A 74 -3.66 7.94 -5.26
N GLY A 75 -2.37 8.22 -5.37
CA GLY A 75 -1.77 9.53 -5.15
C GLY A 75 -0.90 9.97 -6.31
N ASP A 76 -0.52 11.25 -6.32
CA ASP A 76 0.29 11.88 -7.37
C ASP A 76 1.77 11.54 -7.22
N PHE A 77 2.08 10.24 -7.22
CA PHE A 77 3.46 9.75 -7.21
C PHE A 77 3.96 9.54 -8.63
N ARG A 78 5.18 10.02 -8.89
CA ARG A 78 5.92 9.65 -10.08
C ARG A 78 6.70 8.36 -9.80
N LEU A 79 6.45 7.32 -10.57
CA LEU A 79 7.10 6.03 -10.40
C LEU A 79 8.43 5.96 -11.18
N ARG A 80 9.44 5.34 -10.57
CA ARG A 80 10.72 4.97 -11.21
C ARG A 80 11.02 3.51 -10.92
N SER A 81 11.15 2.68 -11.94
CA SER A 81 11.51 1.27 -11.77
C SER A 81 13.02 1.05 -11.78
N GLY A 82 13.47 0.02 -11.09
CA GLY A 82 14.85 -0.46 -11.15
C GLY A 82 14.96 -1.94 -10.76
N MET A 83 16.18 -2.47 -10.90
CA MET A 83 16.54 -3.80 -10.42
C MET A 83 17.83 -3.69 -9.61
N ALA A 84 17.91 -4.45 -8.53
CA ALA A 84 19.08 -4.53 -7.66
C ALA A 84 19.32 -5.98 -7.24
N THR A 85 20.48 -6.23 -6.64
CA THR A 85 20.77 -7.51 -5.99
C THR A 85 20.72 -7.29 -4.48
N ASN A 86 19.84 -8.00 -3.78
CA ASN A 86 19.76 -7.99 -2.33
C ASN A 86 19.98 -9.41 -1.80
N ASP A 87 20.97 -9.61 -0.93
CA ASP A 87 21.39 -10.92 -0.42
C ASP A 87 21.61 -11.97 -1.52
N GLY A 88 22.25 -11.56 -2.62
CA GLY A 88 22.51 -12.41 -3.79
C GLY A 88 21.28 -12.74 -4.65
N LYS A 89 20.10 -12.20 -4.33
CA LYS A 89 18.87 -12.37 -5.10
C LYS A 89 18.55 -11.12 -5.91
N LEU A 90 18.10 -11.33 -7.16
CA LEU A 90 17.63 -10.24 -8.00
C LEU A 90 16.26 -9.76 -7.51
N VAL A 91 16.19 -8.49 -7.12
CA VAL A 91 14.97 -7.81 -6.69
C VAL A 91 14.61 -6.72 -7.70
N SER A 92 13.33 -6.63 -8.04
CA SER A 92 12.79 -5.49 -8.78
C SER A 92 12.17 -4.51 -7.78
N PHE A 93 12.25 -3.22 -8.09
CA PHE A 93 11.66 -2.21 -7.24
C PHE A 93 11.07 -1.04 -8.04
N TYR A 94 10.13 -0.35 -7.41
CA TYR A 94 9.56 0.91 -7.85
C TYR A 94 9.74 1.95 -6.74
N GLN A 95 10.38 3.07 -7.07
CA GLN A 95 10.43 4.24 -6.22
C GLN A 95 9.24 5.15 -6.55
N ALA A 96 8.41 5.43 -5.56
CA ALA A 96 7.33 6.40 -5.65
C ALA A 96 7.85 7.77 -5.18
N MET A 97 7.93 8.70 -6.13
CA MET A 97 8.52 10.02 -5.93
C MET A 97 7.44 11.10 -5.77
N LYS A 98 7.66 12.03 -4.86
CA LYS A 98 6.88 13.28 -4.73
C LYS A 98 7.83 14.41 -4.31
N ASP A 99 7.69 15.59 -4.92
CA ASP A 99 8.57 16.74 -4.69
C ASP A 99 10.06 16.40 -4.87
N ASP A 100 10.37 15.60 -5.90
CA ASP A 100 11.71 15.05 -6.21
C ASP A 100 12.38 14.24 -5.11
N GLN A 101 11.63 13.83 -4.08
CA GLN A 101 12.08 12.94 -3.03
C GLN A 101 11.45 11.55 -3.16
N ILE A 102 12.20 10.51 -2.82
CA ILE A 102 11.67 9.16 -2.69
C ILE A 102 10.78 9.13 -1.44
N LYS A 103 9.49 8.83 -1.62
CA LYS A 103 8.51 8.74 -0.55
C LYS A 103 8.19 7.29 -0.19
N LEU A 104 8.21 6.40 -1.20
CA LEU A 104 8.08 4.96 -0.98
C LEU A 104 9.05 4.19 -1.88
N VAL A 105 9.48 3.02 -1.41
CA VAL A 105 10.14 2.00 -2.24
C VAL A 105 9.34 0.71 -2.13
N ILE A 106 8.77 0.27 -3.25
CA ILE A 106 8.00 -0.96 -3.36
C ILE A 106 8.88 -2.00 -4.05
N SER A 107 9.06 -3.17 -3.44
CA SER A 107 9.99 -4.18 -3.95
C SER A 107 9.44 -5.60 -3.84
N GLY A 108 10.00 -6.48 -4.65
CA GLY A 108 9.72 -7.91 -4.67
C GLY A 108 10.53 -8.63 -5.75
N GLN A 109 10.25 -9.91 -5.94
CA GLN A 109 10.89 -10.69 -6.99
C GLN A 109 10.55 -10.14 -8.38
N ALA A 110 11.49 -10.27 -9.32
CA ALA A 110 11.26 -9.87 -10.70
C ALA A 110 10.06 -10.63 -11.30
N LYS A 111 9.08 -9.88 -11.84
CA LYS A 111 7.80 -10.42 -12.33
C LYS A 111 6.95 -11.16 -11.28
N GLY A 112 7.19 -10.89 -9.99
CA GLY A 112 6.43 -11.44 -8.87
C GLY A 112 5.35 -10.49 -8.34
N THR A 113 5.02 -10.67 -7.06
CA THR A 113 4.16 -9.74 -6.30
C THR A 113 4.99 -8.85 -5.38
N VAL A 114 4.35 -7.86 -4.79
CA VAL A 114 4.97 -7.00 -3.78
C VAL A 114 5.31 -7.81 -2.53
N GLU A 115 6.58 -7.76 -2.11
CA GLU A 115 7.07 -8.46 -0.92
C GLU A 115 7.46 -7.49 0.21
N ARG A 116 7.82 -6.25 -0.12
CA ARG A 116 8.26 -5.23 0.85
C ARG A 116 7.92 -3.81 0.37
N ILE A 117 7.49 -2.97 1.31
CA ILE A 117 7.23 -1.55 1.08
C ILE A 117 7.93 -0.73 2.16
N ASP A 118 8.84 0.14 1.74
CA ASP A 118 9.53 1.10 2.62
C ASP A 118 8.83 2.45 2.46
N VAL A 119 8.34 3.01 3.57
CA VAL A 119 7.62 4.29 3.60
C VAL A 119 8.48 5.31 4.31
N MET A 120 8.78 6.40 3.60
CA MET A 120 9.57 7.55 4.06
C MET A 120 8.75 8.86 4.00
N ASP A 121 7.50 8.80 3.54
CA ASP A 121 6.60 9.95 3.53
C ASP A 121 6.09 10.28 4.94
N THR A 122 6.31 11.52 5.38
CA THR A 122 5.84 12.00 6.69
C THR A 122 4.31 12.13 6.77
N THR A 123 3.63 12.11 5.63
CA THR A 123 2.17 12.22 5.54
C THR A 123 1.44 10.88 5.60
N ILE A 124 2.18 9.76 5.58
CA ILE A 124 1.64 8.39 5.62
C ILE A 124 1.96 7.79 6.99
N PRO A 125 1.05 7.83 7.97
CA PRO A 125 1.24 7.16 9.24
C PRO A 125 0.94 5.66 9.13
N SER A 126 1.32 4.90 10.15
CA SER A 126 0.72 3.59 10.39
C SER A 126 -0.71 3.74 10.92
N GLN A 127 -1.51 2.69 10.78
CA GLN A 127 -2.86 2.63 11.34
C GLN A 127 -2.88 2.76 12.88
N TRP A 128 -1.73 2.56 13.54
CA TRP A 128 -1.54 2.74 14.98
C TRP A 128 -1.06 4.15 15.35
N GLY A 129 -0.98 5.07 14.38
CA GLY A 129 -0.62 6.47 14.60
C GLY A 129 0.88 6.76 14.62
N VAL A 130 1.74 5.76 14.37
CA VAL A 130 3.19 5.96 14.26
C VAL A 130 3.51 6.64 12.94
N LYS A 131 4.34 7.67 12.97
CA LYS A 131 4.74 8.43 11.78
C LYS A 131 6.24 8.63 11.75
N ILE A 132 6.75 9.02 10.59
CA ILE A 132 8.13 9.49 10.48
C ILE A 132 8.34 10.66 11.46
N GLY A 133 9.36 10.54 12.29
CA GLY A 133 9.67 11.48 13.37
C GLY A 133 9.19 11.05 14.77
N THR A 134 8.37 10.00 14.91
CA THR A 134 7.98 9.47 16.23
C THR A 134 9.24 9.02 16.99
N PRO A 135 9.45 9.48 18.24
CA PRO A 135 10.62 9.07 19.02
C PRO A 135 10.49 7.63 19.50
N PHE A 136 11.63 6.98 19.70
CA PHE A 136 11.70 5.60 20.20
C PHE A 136 11.03 5.44 21.57
N SER A 137 11.20 6.42 22.46
CA SER A 137 10.62 6.42 23.81
C SER A 137 9.10 6.32 23.85
N ASP A 138 8.42 6.71 22.77
CA ASP A 138 6.95 6.63 22.68
C ASP A 138 6.47 5.21 22.36
N LEU A 139 7.34 4.35 21.84
CA LEU A 139 6.99 3.03 21.31
C LEU A 139 7.62 1.89 22.11
N TYR A 140 8.84 2.10 22.62
CA TYR A 140 9.62 1.06 23.28
C TYR A 140 10.32 1.59 24.52
N GLN A 141 10.35 0.78 25.58
CA GLN A 141 11.12 1.08 26.79
C GLN A 141 12.58 0.64 26.68
N LYS A 142 12.83 -0.41 25.89
CA LYS A 142 14.14 -1.02 25.67
C LYS A 142 14.17 -1.67 24.30
N ALA A 143 15.35 -1.78 23.72
CA ALA A 143 15.51 -2.33 22.39
C ALA A 143 15.64 -3.86 22.38
N PHE A 144 16.10 -4.45 23.49
CA PHE A 144 16.26 -5.90 23.61
C PHE A 144 14.95 -6.66 23.39
N GLY A 145 14.97 -7.60 22.43
CA GLY A 145 13.85 -8.47 22.09
C GLY A 145 12.91 -7.93 21.02
N ALA A 146 12.83 -6.60 20.84
CA ALA A 146 11.99 -5.96 19.82
C ALA A 146 12.80 -5.46 18.61
N CYS A 147 14.08 -5.14 18.82
CA CYS A 147 14.91 -4.45 17.85
C CYS A 147 16.15 -5.25 17.45
N ARG A 148 16.58 -5.01 16.21
CA ARG A 148 17.82 -5.54 15.61
C ARG A 148 18.51 -4.43 14.83
N LYS A 149 19.79 -4.64 14.53
CA LYS A 149 20.49 -3.79 13.56
C LYS A 149 19.85 -3.94 12.18
N GLY A 150 19.68 -2.84 11.46
CA GLY A 150 19.23 -2.88 10.08
C GLY A 150 20.25 -3.59 9.17
N ALA A 151 19.84 -3.87 7.94
CA ALA A 151 20.63 -4.61 6.96
C ALA A 151 20.67 -3.90 5.61
N GLY A 152 21.65 -4.24 4.77
CA GLY A 152 21.84 -3.63 3.45
C GLY A 152 21.98 -2.11 3.55
N ASP A 153 21.15 -1.38 2.81
CA ASP A 153 21.12 0.10 2.80
C ASP A 153 20.73 0.71 4.16
N ASP A 154 20.12 -0.08 5.05
CA ASP A 154 19.68 0.32 6.38
C ASP A 154 20.65 -0.12 7.50
N ALA A 155 21.88 -0.51 7.17
CA ALA A 155 22.84 -1.06 8.12
C ALA A 155 23.30 -0.08 9.22
N ALA A 156 23.10 1.22 9.06
CA ALA A 156 23.43 2.23 10.07
C ALA A 156 22.28 2.47 11.06
N GLN A 157 21.10 1.92 10.80
CA GLN A 157 19.88 2.19 11.53
C GLN A 157 19.48 0.99 12.41
N ILE A 158 18.54 1.24 13.32
CA ILE A 158 17.98 0.19 14.20
C ILE A 158 16.55 -0.10 13.77
N GLU A 159 16.27 -1.36 13.44
CA GLU A 159 14.94 -1.81 13.04
C GLU A 159 14.24 -2.49 14.22
N CYS A 160 13.05 -2.03 14.57
CA CYS A 160 12.22 -2.59 15.63
C CYS A 160 10.90 -3.10 15.10
N ALA A 161 10.50 -4.32 15.48
CA ALA A 161 9.20 -4.88 15.13
C ALA A 161 8.08 -4.06 15.80
N ALA A 162 7.04 -3.69 15.04
CA ALA A 162 5.89 -2.99 15.60
C ALA A 162 5.20 -3.89 16.64
N PRO A 163 4.93 -3.43 17.88
CA PRO A 163 4.29 -4.26 18.90
C PRO A 163 2.92 -4.84 18.48
N GLU A 164 2.26 -4.15 17.55
CA GLU A 164 0.90 -4.43 17.11
C GLU A 164 0.83 -5.23 15.81
N SER A 165 1.96 -5.62 15.23
CA SER A 165 2.02 -6.26 13.91
C SER A 165 3.17 -7.24 13.76
N LYS A 166 2.95 -8.25 12.92
CA LYS A 166 4.01 -9.17 12.49
C LYS A 166 4.61 -8.81 11.13
N HIS A 167 4.02 -7.83 10.46
CA HIS A 167 4.36 -7.42 9.10
C HIS A 167 5.04 -6.05 9.06
N VAL A 168 4.89 -5.25 10.11
CA VAL A 168 5.41 -3.88 10.16
C VAL A 168 6.59 -3.78 11.12
N SER A 169 7.62 -3.06 10.70
CA SER A 169 8.71 -2.63 11.56
C SER A 169 9.02 -1.14 11.36
N TYR A 170 9.60 -0.53 12.38
CA TYR A 170 10.00 0.87 12.39
C TYR A 170 11.52 0.95 12.39
N LEU A 171 12.07 1.70 11.45
CA LEU A 171 13.49 1.97 11.37
C LEU A 171 13.78 3.29 12.09
N PHE A 172 14.72 3.28 13.03
CA PHE A 172 15.13 4.42 13.81
C PHE A 172 16.51 4.91 13.38
N THR A 173 16.65 6.23 13.33
CA THR A 173 17.93 6.90 13.10
C THR A 173 18.14 8.00 14.13
N GLY A 174 19.41 8.24 14.46
CA GLY A 174 19.85 9.26 15.38
C GLY A 174 21.38 9.31 15.43
N ASP A 175 21.91 10.23 16.24
CA ASP A 175 23.34 10.42 16.34
C ASP A 175 23.97 9.27 17.14
N TRP A 176 24.87 8.51 16.50
CA TRP A 176 25.67 7.47 17.13
C TRP A 176 27.15 7.78 17.00
N HIS A 177 27.85 7.79 18.13
CA HIS A 177 29.29 8.03 18.20
C HIS A 177 30.07 6.82 18.73
N GLY A 178 29.40 5.67 18.90
CA GLY A 178 30.04 4.45 19.35
C GLY A 178 30.56 3.60 18.19
N PRO A 179 31.18 2.44 18.49
CA PRO A 179 31.74 1.56 17.47
C PRO A 179 30.70 1.10 16.46
N GLU A 180 31.12 1.03 15.19
CA GLU A 180 30.30 0.41 14.15
C GLU A 180 30.08 -1.07 14.49
N GLY A 181 28.86 -1.56 14.25
CA GLY A 181 28.53 -2.96 14.53
C GLY A 181 27.91 -3.21 15.90
N LEU A 182 28.01 -2.26 16.82
CA LEU A 182 27.33 -2.35 18.11
C LEU A 182 25.96 -1.66 18.07
N MET A 183 25.03 -2.26 18.81
CA MET A 183 23.72 -1.66 19.04
C MET A 183 23.87 -0.51 20.05
N PRO A 184 23.34 0.68 19.77
CA PRO A 184 23.30 1.76 20.74
C PRO A 184 22.60 1.34 22.03
N ALA A 185 23.05 1.89 23.16
CA ALA A 185 22.39 1.67 24.44
C ALA A 185 20.99 2.29 24.46
N ASP A 186 20.10 1.74 25.29
CA ASP A 186 18.69 2.15 25.33
C ASP A 186 18.53 3.65 25.63
N ASP A 187 19.39 4.23 26.45
CA ASP A 187 19.41 5.67 26.78
C ASP A 187 19.66 6.55 25.56
N SER A 188 20.55 6.13 24.67
CA SER A 188 20.85 6.79 23.41
C SER A 188 19.68 6.67 22.43
N LEU A 189 19.03 5.51 22.41
CA LEU A 189 17.90 5.24 21.51
C LEU A 189 16.66 6.07 21.85
N GLN A 190 16.44 6.45 23.11
CA GLN A 190 15.22 7.17 23.53
C GLN A 190 14.89 8.40 22.67
N SER A 191 15.91 9.15 22.24
CA SER A 191 15.73 10.34 21.41
C SER A 191 15.76 10.07 19.89
N TRP A 192 16.06 8.84 19.48
CA TRP A 192 16.07 8.46 18.07
C TRP A 192 14.66 8.47 17.51
N LYS A 193 14.54 8.76 16.22
CA LYS A 193 13.25 8.96 15.57
C LYS A 193 13.05 7.96 14.45
N VAL A 194 11.80 7.55 14.26
CA VAL A 194 11.38 6.77 13.09
C VAL A 194 11.76 7.53 11.82
N SER A 195 12.61 6.94 11.00
CA SER A 195 13.02 7.46 9.69
C SER A 195 12.34 6.74 8.53
N LYS A 196 11.88 5.51 8.77
CA LYS A 196 11.20 4.68 7.78
C LYS A 196 10.23 3.73 8.47
N ILE A 197 9.08 3.50 7.88
CA ILE A 197 8.15 2.43 8.25
C ILE A 197 8.24 1.35 7.17
N ILE A 198 8.51 0.12 7.58
CA ILE A 198 8.72 -1.02 6.67
C ILE A 198 7.54 -1.96 6.82
N TRP A 199 6.87 -2.28 5.72
CA TRP A 199 5.91 -3.37 5.66
C TRP A 199 6.48 -4.54 4.86
N ARG A 200 6.29 -5.78 5.33
CA ARG A 200 6.71 -7.02 4.65
C ARG A 200 5.53 -7.96 4.49
N ALA A 201 5.41 -8.55 3.29
CA ALA A 201 4.37 -9.53 2.99
C ALA A 201 4.50 -10.81 3.84
N LYS A 202 5.73 -11.24 4.13
CA LYS A 202 6.01 -12.35 5.06
C LYS A 202 6.16 -11.78 6.46
N SER A 203 5.46 -12.39 7.41
CA SER A 203 5.63 -12.07 8.82
C SER A 203 7.00 -12.53 9.31
N GLU A 204 7.68 -11.71 10.09
CA GLU A 204 8.92 -12.06 10.81
C GLU A 204 8.66 -12.40 12.28
#